data_AF-A0A1D2SJ49-F1
#
_entry.id   AF-A0A1D2SJ49-F1
#
_cell.length_a   1.000
_cell.length_b   1.000
_cell.length_c   1.000
_cell.angle_alpha   90.00
_cell.angle_beta   90.00
_cell.angle_gamma   90.00
#
_symmetry.space_group_name_H-M   'P 1'
#
loop_
_entity.id
_entity.type
_entity.pdbx_description
1 polymer ?
#
loop_
_entity_poly.entity_id
_entity_poly.type
_entity_poly.pdbx_seq_one_letter_code
_entity_poly.pdbx_strand_id
1 'polypeptide(L)' 'MAIPKRLLARAVDRNAVRRVAREAWRAAGVGEVPVAVMLRMTALPAARGARHLKALVRAELDAALRAMSGRLAGR' A
#
# COMPACT_ATOMS: atom_id res chain seq x y z
N MET A 1 4.34 -4.34 6.08
CA MET A 1 4.87 -3.28 5.19
C MET A 1 6.12 -2.65 5.78
N ALA A 2 7.22 -2.65 5.04
CA ALA A 2 8.46 -1.99 5.38
C ALA A 2 8.50 -0.56 4.80
N ILE A 3 8.80 0.43 5.65
CA ILE A 3 8.97 1.84 5.24
C ILE A 3 10.27 2.38 5.84
N PRO A 4 11.31 2.64 5.00
CA PRO A 4 12.55 3.25 5.44
C PRO A 4 12.34 4.66 6.03
N LYS A 5 13.00 4.96 7.16
CA LYS A 5 12.94 6.27 7.83
C LYS A 5 13.39 7.42 6.93
N ARG A 6 14.34 7.17 6.02
CA ARG A 6 14.84 8.16 5.05
C ARG A 6 13.79 8.59 4.00
N LEU A 7 12.77 7.76 3.75
CA LEU A 7 11.70 8.09 2.81
C LEU A 7 10.55 8.81 3.51
N LEU A 8 10.22 8.41 4.75
CA LEU A 8 9.23 9.08 5.58
C LEU A 8 9.76 9.21 7.01
N ALA A 9 10.25 10.40 7.36
CA ALA A 9 10.86 10.65 8.67
C ALA A 9 9.84 10.53 9.81
N ARG A 10 8.70 11.21 9.67
CA ARG A 10 7.67 11.29 10.70
C ARG A 10 7.01 9.92 10.92
N ALA A 11 6.93 9.50 12.18
CA ALA A 11 6.31 8.23 12.54
C ALA A 11 4.80 8.21 12.25
N VAL A 12 4.13 9.36 12.42
CA VAL A 12 2.71 9.55 12.11
C VAL A 12 2.42 9.25 10.64
N ASP A 13 3.21 9.80 9.72
CA ASP A 13 3.04 9.59 8.28
C ASP A 13 3.27 8.12 7.90
N ARG A 14 4.31 7.49 8.46
CA ARG A 14 4.56 6.04 8.27
C ARG A 14 3.38 5.19 8.76
N ASN A 15 2.81 5.52 9.91
CA ASN A 15 1.68 4.78 10.47
C ASN A 15 0.40 5.01 9.66
N ALA A 16 0.18 6.23 9.15
CA ALA A 16 -0.90 6.53 8.23
C ALA A 16 -0.79 5.71 6.94
N VAL A 17 0.41 5.64 6.34
CA VAL A 17 0.67 4.84 5.14
C VAL A 17 0.44 3.34 5.41
N ARG A 18 0.93 2.80 6.53
CA ARG A 18 0.66 1.41 6.94
C ARG A 18 -0.82 1.12 7.13
N ARG A 19 -1.57 2.10 7.65
CA ARG A 19 -3.02 1.98 7.81
C ARG A 19 -3.71 1.91 6.45
N VAL A 20 -3.40 2.83 5.53
CA VAL A 20 -3.91 2.81 4.15
C VAL A 20 -3.59 1.49 3.46
N ALA A 21 -2.37 0.96 3.62
CA ALA A 21 -1.98 -0.35 3.06
C ALA A 21 -2.86 -1.51 3.55
N ARG A 22 -3.16 -1.55 4.86
CA ARG A 22 -4.03 -2.59 5.44
C ARG A 22 -5.48 -2.42 5.01
N GLU A 23 -5.96 -1.19 4.88
CA GLU A 23 -7.32 -0.91 4.42
C GLU A 23 -7.50 -1.29 2.94
N ALA A 24 -6.53 -0.96 2.08
CA ALA A 24 -6.53 -1.38 0.69
C ALA A 24 -6.52 -2.91 0.54
N TRP A 25 -5.69 -3.60 1.33
CA TRP A 25 -5.68 -5.07 1.37
C TRP A 25 -7.05 -5.67 1.67
N ARG A 26 -7.71 -5.21 2.74
CA ARG A 26 -9.05 -5.69 3.12
C ARG A 26 -10.09 -5.38 2.05
N ALA A 27 -10.02 -4.19 1.44
CA ALA A 27 -10.96 -3.77 0.40
C ALA A 27 -10.77 -4.52 -0.92
N ALA A 28 -9.55 -4.98 -1.21
CA ALA A 28 -9.24 -5.70 -2.46
C ALA A 28 -9.83 -7.12 -2.51
N GLY A 29 -10.42 -7.63 -1.42
CA GLY A 29 -11.12 -8.90 -1.43
C GLY A 29 -10.22 -10.12 -1.70
N VAL A 30 -8.90 -9.98 -1.59
CA VAL A 30 -7.92 -11.07 -1.84
C VAL A 30 -7.97 -12.18 -0.77
N GLY A 31 -8.97 -12.15 0.12
CA GLY A 31 -9.11 -13.06 1.26
C GLY A 31 -9.52 -14.48 0.90
N GLU A 32 -9.90 -14.75 -0.35
CA GLU A 32 -10.28 -16.10 -0.81
C GLU A 32 -9.06 -17.00 -1.07
N VAL A 33 -7.89 -16.40 -1.34
CA VAL A 33 -6.66 -17.15 -1.61
C VAL A 33 -5.66 -16.91 -0.46
N PRO A 34 -5.19 -17.95 0.24
CA PRO A 34 -4.25 -17.79 1.35
C PRO A 34 -2.87 -17.41 0.80
N VAL A 35 -2.61 -16.10 0.69
CA VAL A 35 -1.33 -15.56 0.22
C VAL A 35 -0.68 -14.69 1.28
N ALA A 36 0.63 -14.84 1.43
CA ALA A 36 1.47 -13.95 2.23
C ALA A 36 2.09 -12.89 1.31
N VAL A 37 1.91 -11.60 1.64
CA VAL A 37 2.48 -10.48 0.87
C VAL A 37 3.35 -9.57 1.73
N MET A 38 4.51 -9.17 1.18
CA MET A 38 5.40 -8.19 1.78
C MET A 38 5.42 -6.91 0.93
N LEU A 39 4.85 -5.83 1.46
CA LEU A 39 4.92 -4.51 0.84
C LEU A 39 6.16 -3.75 1.32
N ARG A 40 6.92 -3.15 0.41
CA ARG A 40 8.08 -2.30 0.71
C ARG A 40 7.96 -0.96 -0.02
N MET A 41 8.09 0.13 0.72
CA MET A 41 8.21 1.47 0.12
C MET A 41 9.64 1.66 -0.40
N THR A 42 9.77 1.96 -1.68
CA THR A 42 11.06 2.13 -2.39
C THR A 42 11.36 3.58 -2.72
N ALA A 43 10.33 4.40 -2.93
CA ALA A 43 10.44 5.81 -3.26
C ALA A 43 9.47 6.67 -2.41
N LEU A 44 9.83 7.94 -2.21
CA LEU A 44 8.96 8.94 -1.60
C LEU A 44 8.09 9.56 -2.70
N PRO A 45 6.75 9.45 -2.63
CA PRO A 45 5.87 10.10 -3.60
C PRO A 45 5.94 11.62 -3.46
N ALA A 46 5.86 12.31 -4.60
CA ALA A 46 5.81 13.77 -4.68
C ALA A 46 4.45 14.31 -4.19
N ALA A 47 4.21 14.24 -2.88
CA ALA A 47 2.95 14.60 -2.25
C ALA A 47 2.97 16.01 -1.64
N ARG A 48 1.86 16.73 -1.80
CA ARG A 48 1.62 18.02 -1.12
C ARG A 48 0.83 17.77 0.16
N GLY A 49 1.53 17.30 1.20
CA GLY A 49 0.98 17.02 2.52
C GLY A 49 0.33 15.64 2.70
N ALA A 50 -0.13 15.35 3.93
CA ALA A 50 -0.54 14.01 4.35
C ALA A 50 -1.79 13.48 3.62
N ARG A 51 -2.76 14.35 3.28
CA ARG A 51 -3.96 13.96 2.52
C ARG A 51 -3.59 13.47 1.13
N HIS A 52 -2.75 14.24 0.42
CA HIS A 52 -2.29 13.89 -0.92
C HIS A 52 -1.43 12.63 -0.89
N LEU A 53 -0.53 12.50 0.11
CA LEU A 53 0.27 11.29 0.31
C LEU A 53 -0.59 10.03 0.44
N LYS A 54 -1.62 10.07 1.29
CA LYS A 54 -2.55 8.94 1.47
C LYS A 54 -3.26 8.59 0.16
N ALA A 55 -3.69 9.59 -0.61
CA ALA A 55 -4.38 9.38 -1.88
C ALA A 55 -3.48 8.71 -2.93
N LEU A 56 -2.24 9.19 -3.11
CA LEU A 56 -1.28 8.60 -4.04
C LEU A 56 -0.95 7.16 -3.67
N VAL A 57 -0.63 6.92 -2.40
CA VAL A 57 -0.34 5.57 -1.89
C VAL A 57 -1.54 4.65 -2.07
N ARG A 58 -2.76 5.14 -1.81
CA ARG A 58 -3.98 4.35 -1.98
C ARG A 58 -4.16 3.93 -3.44
N ALA A 59 -4.04 4.86 -4.38
CA ALA A 59 -4.19 4.59 -5.81
C ALA A 59 -3.15 3.56 -6.30
N GLU A 60 -1.89 3.69 -5.89
CA GLU A 60 -0.83 2.75 -6.23
C GLU A 60 -1.12 1.34 -5.68
N LEU A 61 -1.56 1.24 -4.43
CA LEU A 61 -1.92 -0.03 -3.80
C LEU A 61 -3.11 -0.70 -4.48
N ASP A 62 -4.18 0.06 -4.76
CA ASP A 62 -5.36 -0.49 -5.42
C ASP A 62 -5.00 -1.05 -6.81
N ALA A 63 -4.14 -0.36 -7.56
CA ALA A 63 -3.65 -0.84 -8.85
C ALA A 63 -2.80 -2.13 -8.71
N ALA A 64 -1.85 -2.13 -7.77
CA ALA A 64 -0.98 -3.29 -7.53
C ALA A 64 -1.75 -4.52 -7.06
N LEU A 65 -2.72 -4.33 -6.14
CA LEU A 65 -3.55 -5.40 -5.61
C LEU A 65 -4.50 -5.95 -6.67
N ARG A 66 -5.13 -5.08 -7.49
CA ARG A 66 -5.96 -5.53 -8.61
C ARG A 66 -5.16 -6.36 -9.62
N ALA A 67 -3.96 -5.90 -9.98
CA ALA A 67 -3.08 -6.63 -10.89
C ALA A 67 -2.64 -7.98 -10.30
N MET A 68 -2.39 -8.03 -8.99
CA MET A 68 -2.07 -9.27 -8.29
C MET A 68 -3.26 -10.23 -8.25
N SER A 69 -4.47 -9.76 -7.90
CA SER A 69 -5.67 -10.60 -7.87
C SER A 69 -5.98 -11.20 -9.23
N GLY A 70 -5.82 -10.45 -10.32
CA GLY A 70 -5.98 -10.98 -11.68
C GLY A 70 -5.01 -12.13 -11.99
N ARG A 71 -3.76 -12.05 -11.52
CA ARG A 71 -2.77 -13.13 -11.68
C ARG A 71 -3.07 -14.35 -10.80
N LEU A 72 -3.72 -14.16 -9.65
CA LEU A 72 -4.10 -15.25 -8.75
C LEU A 72 -5.36 -15.97 -9.24
N ALA A 73 -6.33 -15.26 -9.83
CA ALA A 73 -7.56 -15.84 -10.35
C ALA A 73 -7.38 -16.56 -11.71
N GLY A 74 -6.35 -16.19 -12.48
CA GLY A 74 -5.99 -16.85 -13.74
C GLY A 74 -5.00 -18.02 -13.58
N ARG A 75 -4.70 -18.43 -12.35
CA ARG A 75 -3.98 -19.66 -12.01
C ARG A 75 -4.96 -20.73 -11.55
#